data_AF-A0A525W6Y2-F1
#
_entry.id   AF-A0A525W6Y2-F1
#
_cell.length_a   1.000
_cell.length_b   1.000
_cell.length_c   1.000
_cell.angle_alpha   90.00
_cell.angle_beta   90.00
_cell.angle_gamma   90.00
#
_symmetry.space_group_name_H-M   'P 1'
#
loop_
_entity.id
_entity.type
_entity.pdbx_description
1 polymer ?
#
loop_
_entity_poly.entity_id
_entity_poly.type
_entity_poly.pdbx_seq_one_letter_code
_entity_poly.pdbx_strand_id
1 'polypeptide(L)'
;MGKDLPVLPLGAASQASEQPESLLYTRVFCQKENSPPLRLLIDFLKSRGQTPIVPADLQEGALEEWAWVQVTLGYHRERKPIHLFCVRDRGSYRDVFDQEKKVFLDLLTAHSDIEAQLAIEYVTRCRFILTTRMAESDVTDEGYDFNGWILEFYQEQCNGIVQIDKQGFYSPQGDLIVDMSAAVEG
;
A
#
# COMPACT_ATOMS: atom_id res chain seq x y z
N MET A 1 20.67 -21.51 -7.59
CA MET A 1 19.33 -21.86 -8.10
C MET A 1 18.45 -20.64 -7.87
N GLY A 2 18.26 -19.85 -8.92
CA GLY A 2 17.54 -18.58 -8.86
C GLY A 2 16.07 -18.79 -8.52
N LYS A 3 15.56 -18.01 -7.57
CA LYS A 3 14.13 -17.85 -7.35
C LYS A 3 13.72 -16.60 -8.12
N ASP A 4 13.08 -16.80 -9.26
CA ASP A 4 12.41 -15.75 -9.99
C ASP A 4 11.25 -15.22 -9.14
N LEU A 5 11.40 -13.99 -8.66
CA LEU A 5 10.29 -13.13 -8.24
C LEU A 5 9.65 -12.52 -9.50
N PRO A 6 8.35 -12.20 -9.49
CA PRO A 6 7.78 -11.36 -10.53
C PRO A 6 8.41 -9.96 -10.45
N VAL A 7 9.24 -9.66 -11.44
CA VAL A 7 9.72 -8.30 -11.74
C VAL A 7 8.49 -7.45 -12.04
N LEU A 8 8.29 -6.36 -11.28
CA LEU A 8 7.37 -5.31 -11.70
C LEU A 8 7.86 -4.79 -13.07
N PRO A 9 7.06 -4.85 -14.15
CA PRO A 9 7.58 -4.63 -15.47
C PRO A 9 7.91 -3.14 -15.68
N LEU A 10 9.19 -2.79 -15.62
CA LEU A 10 9.76 -1.85 -16.57
C LEU A 10 9.99 -2.61 -17.88
N GLY A 11 8.95 -2.60 -18.73
CA GLY A 11 8.98 -2.90 -20.16
C GLY A 11 9.79 -4.12 -20.62
N ALA A 12 9.12 -5.27 -20.79
CA ALA A 12 9.46 -6.23 -21.84
C ALA A 12 8.18 -6.95 -22.30
N ALA A 13 7.82 -6.70 -23.56
CA ALA A 13 6.60 -7.15 -24.20
C ALA A 13 6.56 -8.67 -24.41
N SER A 14 5.38 -9.26 -24.19
CA SER A 14 4.92 -10.47 -24.87
C SER A 14 3.40 -10.38 -25.05
N GLN A 15 3.03 -9.88 -26.23
CA GLN A 15 1.79 -10.10 -26.99
C GLN A 15 0.50 -10.38 -26.20
N ALA A 16 -0.07 -9.33 -25.64
CA ALA A 16 -1.45 -8.94 -25.91
C ALA A 16 -1.44 -7.41 -26.05
N SER A 17 -2.17 -6.87 -27.02
CA SER A 17 -2.31 -5.44 -27.22
C SER A 17 -3.13 -4.83 -26.08
N GLU A 18 -2.50 -4.61 -24.94
CA GLU A 18 -3.01 -3.77 -23.87
C GLU A 18 -1.97 -2.67 -23.66
N GLN A 19 -2.39 -1.42 -23.80
CA GLN A 19 -1.61 -0.28 -23.33
C GLN A 19 -1.20 -0.56 -21.87
N PRO A 20 -0.01 -0.12 -21.42
CA PRO A 20 0.36 -0.28 -20.02
C PRO A 20 -0.75 0.31 -19.16
N GLU A 21 -1.47 -0.56 -18.44
CA GLU A 21 -2.57 -0.14 -17.57
C GLU A 21 -2.00 0.80 -16.51
N SER A 22 -2.57 2.00 -16.39
CA SER A 22 -2.14 2.95 -15.37
C SER A 22 -2.54 2.42 -14.00
N LEU A 23 -1.58 2.44 -13.06
CA LEU A 23 -1.75 1.87 -11.74
C LEU A 23 -1.70 2.98 -10.70
N LEU A 24 -2.61 2.91 -9.72
CA LEU A 24 -2.61 3.76 -8.55
C LEU A 24 -1.99 3.00 -7.39
N TYR A 25 -0.97 3.60 -6.77
CA TYR A 25 -0.36 3.07 -5.56
C TYR A 25 -0.64 4.00 -4.39
N THR A 26 -1.00 3.40 -3.27
CA THR A 26 -1.04 4.08 -1.97
C THR A 26 -0.28 3.27 -0.95
N ARG A 27 0.33 3.95 0.01
CA ARG A 27 1.21 3.34 1.01
C ARG A 27 0.85 3.78 2.40
N VAL A 28 1.09 2.91 3.37
CA VAL A 28 1.08 3.24 4.80
C VAL A 28 2.42 2.82 5.40
N PHE A 29 3.18 3.79 5.90
CA PHE A 29 4.45 3.54 6.59
C PHE A 29 4.16 3.32 8.07
N CYS A 30 4.16 2.05 8.49
CA CYS A 30 3.68 1.62 9.80
C CYS A 30 4.81 1.47 10.81
N GLN A 31 4.62 1.98 12.03
CA GLN A 31 5.65 1.97 13.08
C GLN A 31 5.55 0.78 14.05
N LYS A 32 4.41 0.08 14.09
CA LYS A 32 4.29 -1.15 14.90
C LYS A 32 5.18 -2.27 14.33
N GLU A 33 5.63 -3.16 15.20
CA GLU A 33 6.56 -4.23 14.81
C GLU A 33 5.97 -5.21 13.79
N ASN A 34 4.67 -5.50 13.89
CA ASN A 34 4.00 -6.48 13.06
C ASN A 34 2.75 -5.89 12.42
N SER A 35 2.52 -6.24 11.16
CA SER A 35 1.21 -6.08 10.55
C SER A 35 0.18 -6.94 11.28
N PRO A 36 -1.03 -6.41 11.54
CA PRO A 36 -2.17 -7.22 11.93
C PRO A 36 -2.41 -8.37 10.94
N PRO A 37 -2.94 -9.51 11.40
CA PRO A 37 -3.44 -10.57 10.55
C PRO A 37 -4.57 -10.08 9.63
N LEU A 38 -4.72 -10.72 8.47
CA LEU A 38 -5.74 -10.36 7.48
C LEU A 38 -7.16 -10.49 8.01
N ARG A 39 -7.39 -11.40 8.97
CA ARG A 39 -8.69 -11.54 9.66
C ARG A 39 -9.16 -10.21 10.27
N LEU A 40 -8.27 -9.52 10.98
CA LEU A 40 -8.61 -8.26 11.65
C LEU A 40 -8.98 -7.16 10.65
N LEU A 41 -8.27 -7.10 9.51
CA LEU A 41 -8.61 -6.18 8.42
C LEU A 41 -9.99 -6.51 7.84
N ILE A 42 -10.26 -7.78 7.55
CA ILE A 42 -11.55 -8.22 6.98
C ILE A 42 -12.71 -7.91 7.94
N ASP A 43 -12.53 -8.17 9.23
CA ASP A 43 -13.55 -7.91 10.23
C ASP A 43 -13.78 -6.40 10.43
N PHE A 44 -12.71 -5.60 10.37
CA PHE A 44 -12.83 -4.13 10.34
C PHE A 44 -13.64 -3.66 9.13
N LEU A 45 -13.30 -4.11 7.92
CA LEU A 45 -14.02 -3.76 6.70
C LEU A 45 -15.51 -4.14 6.79
N LYS A 46 -15.83 -5.33 7.31
CA LYS A 46 -17.22 -5.74 7.57
C LYS A 46 -17.93 -4.84 8.57
N SER A 47 -17.25 -4.40 9.62
CA SER A 47 -17.84 -3.47 10.60
C SER A 47 -18.15 -2.09 9.99
N ARG A 48 -17.45 -1.71 8.91
CA ARG A 48 -17.73 -0.53 8.07
C ARG A 48 -18.79 -0.78 6.99
N GLY A 49 -19.47 -1.93 7.01
CA GLY A 49 -20.52 -2.30 6.06
C GLY A 49 -19.99 -2.85 4.72
N GLN A 50 -18.69 -3.06 4.58
CA GLN A 50 -18.09 -3.62 3.37
C GLN A 50 -18.20 -5.16 3.35
N THR A 51 -18.19 -5.77 2.17
CA THR A 51 -18.16 -7.23 2.03
C THR A 51 -16.97 -7.69 1.20
N PRO A 52 -15.75 -7.72 1.79
CA PRO A 52 -14.54 -8.08 1.06
C PRO A 52 -14.66 -9.45 0.39
N ILE A 53 -14.39 -9.51 -0.90
CA ILE A 53 -14.29 -10.75 -1.67
C ILE A 53 -12.86 -11.26 -1.51
N VAL A 54 -12.72 -12.38 -0.79
CA VAL A 54 -11.44 -13.00 -0.49
C VAL A 54 -11.18 -14.13 -1.50
N PRO A 55 -9.91 -14.38 -1.92
CA PRO A 55 -9.58 -15.48 -2.82
C PRO A 55 -10.01 -16.84 -2.26
N ALA A 56 -10.58 -17.69 -3.10
CA ALA A 56 -11.13 -18.99 -2.67
C ALA A 56 -10.04 -19.97 -2.18
N ASP A 57 -8.80 -19.77 -2.62
CA ASP A 57 -7.60 -20.51 -2.23
C ASP A 57 -6.97 -20.00 -0.93
N LEU A 58 -7.44 -18.88 -0.39
CA LEU A 58 -6.96 -18.36 0.88
C LEU A 58 -7.50 -19.22 2.03
N GLN A 59 -6.66 -20.13 2.49
CA GLN A 59 -6.98 -21.04 3.60
C GLN A 59 -7.21 -20.25 4.89
N GLU A 60 -8.09 -20.76 5.75
CA GLU A 60 -8.48 -20.07 6.99
C GLU A 60 -7.29 -19.80 7.92
N GLY A 61 -6.27 -20.66 7.91
CA GLY A 61 -5.01 -20.43 8.63
C GLY A 61 -4.15 -19.28 8.10
N ALA A 62 -4.25 -18.95 6.81
CA ALA A 62 -3.51 -17.84 6.21
C ALA A 62 -4.08 -16.47 6.64
N LEU A 63 -5.36 -16.43 7.05
CA LEU A 63 -5.99 -15.22 7.58
C LEU A 63 -5.46 -14.82 8.96
N GLU A 64 -4.99 -15.81 9.72
CA GLU A 64 -4.43 -15.64 11.06
C GLU A 64 -2.90 -15.45 11.04
N GLU A 65 -2.27 -15.54 9.85
CA GLU A 65 -0.83 -15.41 9.70
C GLU A 65 -0.37 -13.96 9.83
N TRP A 66 0.63 -13.74 10.69
CA TRP A 66 1.22 -12.42 10.96
C TRP A 66 2.26 -11.99 9.92
N ALA A 67 2.81 -12.96 9.18
CA ALA A 67 3.89 -12.78 8.24
C ALA A 67 3.43 -12.76 6.77
N TRP A 68 2.13 -12.54 6.52
CA TRP A 68 1.59 -12.44 5.16
C TRP A 68 2.31 -11.34 4.36
N VAL A 69 2.55 -11.60 3.08
CA VAL A 69 3.29 -10.68 2.19
C VAL A 69 2.37 -10.06 1.16
N GLN A 70 1.45 -10.83 0.60
CA GLN A 70 0.56 -10.37 -0.44
C GLN A 70 -0.83 -11.00 -0.30
N VAL A 71 -1.85 -10.21 -0.57
CA VAL A 71 -3.23 -10.68 -0.74
C VAL A 71 -3.94 -9.82 -1.78
N THR A 72 -5.02 -10.33 -2.36
CA THR A 72 -5.93 -9.55 -3.19
C THR A 72 -7.30 -9.51 -2.56
N LEU A 73 -7.90 -8.33 -2.44
CA LEU A 73 -9.24 -8.16 -1.88
C LEU A 73 -10.14 -7.52 -2.93
N GLY A 74 -11.23 -8.19 -3.29
CA GLY A 74 -12.24 -7.63 -4.17
C GLY A 74 -13.24 -6.79 -3.38
N TYR A 75 -13.60 -5.63 -3.93
CA TYR A 75 -14.68 -4.78 -3.40
C TYR A 75 -15.97 -4.98 -4.20
N HIS A 76 -15.87 -5.27 -5.49
CA HIS A 76 -17.00 -5.53 -6.38
C HIS A 76 -16.68 -6.71 -7.32
N ARG A 77 -17.66 -7.56 -7.65
CA ARG A 77 -17.44 -8.80 -8.43
C ARG A 77 -17.03 -8.57 -9.88
N GLU A 78 -17.48 -7.47 -10.45
CA GLU A 78 -17.22 -7.09 -11.85
C GLU A 78 -16.02 -6.13 -11.99
N ARG A 79 -15.28 -5.90 -10.90
CA ARG A 79 -14.12 -5.00 -10.87
C ARG A 79 -12.86 -5.77 -10.53
N LYS A 80 -11.72 -5.22 -10.92
CA LYS A 80 -10.39 -5.70 -10.56
C LYS A 80 -10.20 -5.54 -9.05
N PRO A 81 -9.67 -6.56 -8.34
CA PRO A 81 -9.45 -6.47 -6.91
C PRO A 81 -8.30 -5.51 -6.58
N ILE A 82 -8.30 -5.01 -5.35
CA ILE A 82 -7.14 -4.27 -4.80
C ILE A 82 -6.07 -5.29 -4.41
N HIS A 83 -4.85 -5.07 -4.87
CA HIS A 83 -3.69 -5.85 -4.42
C HIS A 83 -3.08 -5.18 -3.20
N LEU A 84 -2.84 -5.95 -2.13
CA LEU A 84 -2.17 -5.49 -0.93
C LEU A 84 -0.83 -6.20 -0.81
N PHE A 85 0.20 -5.45 -0.45
CA PHE A 85 1.54 -5.95 -0.17
C PHE A 85 2.00 -5.46 1.20
N CYS A 86 2.67 -6.31 1.96
CA CYS A 86 3.27 -5.99 3.24
C CYS A 86 4.75 -6.34 3.22
N VAL A 87 5.59 -5.33 2.98
CA VAL A 87 7.06 -5.47 3.03
C VAL A 87 7.57 -4.99 4.37
N ARG A 88 8.56 -5.69 4.93
CA ARG A 88 9.03 -5.50 6.31
C ARG A 88 10.52 -5.21 6.31
N ASP A 89 11.01 -4.61 7.39
CA ASP A 89 12.44 -4.39 7.64
C ASP A 89 13.24 -5.68 7.92
N ARG A 90 12.60 -6.84 7.74
CA ARG A 90 13.12 -8.18 7.98
C ARG A 90 12.55 -9.19 7.00
N GLY A 91 13.21 -10.34 6.91
CA GLY A 91 12.78 -11.44 6.04
C GLY A 91 13.18 -11.24 4.57
N SER A 92 12.52 -11.98 3.68
CA SER A 92 12.96 -12.13 2.29
C SER A 92 12.77 -10.90 1.39
N TYR A 93 11.99 -9.90 1.83
CA TYR A 93 11.67 -8.69 1.06
C TYR A 93 12.22 -7.42 1.72
N ARG A 94 13.24 -7.57 2.56
CA ARG A 94 13.86 -6.45 3.27
C ARG A 94 14.52 -5.45 2.31
N ASP A 95 15.11 -5.94 1.24
CA ASP A 95 15.70 -5.13 0.16
C ASP A 95 14.65 -4.20 -0.47
N VAL A 96 13.45 -4.72 -0.75
CA VAL A 96 12.33 -3.91 -1.26
C VAL A 96 11.91 -2.85 -0.24
N PHE A 97 11.80 -3.23 1.04
CA PHE A 97 11.49 -2.29 2.13
C PHE A 97 12.53 -1.17 2.23
N ASP A 98 13.83 -1.52 2.25
CA ASP A 98 14.93 -0.58 2.38
C ASP A 98 14.98 0.38 1.17
N GLN A 99 14.71 -0.13 -0.04
CA GLN A 99 14.64 0.67 -1.26
C GLN A 99 13.46 1.64 -1.27
N GLU A 100 12.24 1.18 -0.97
CA GLU A 100 11.04 2.03 -0.90
C GLU A 100 11.24 3.15 0.14
N LYS A 101 11.68 2.78 1.35
CA LYS A 101 11.98 3.73 2.41
C LYS A 101 12.98 4.79 1.97
N LYS A 102 14.07 4.38 1.30
CA LYS A 102 15.08 5.30 0.81
C LYS A 102 14.51 6.30 -0.20
N VAL A 103 13.76 5.83 -1.20
CA VAL A 103 13.16 6.70 -2.23
C VAL A 103 12.33 7.80 -1.58
N PHE A 104 11.46 7.45 -0.63
CA PHE A 104 10.61 8.45 0.02
C PHE A 104 11.36 9.37 0.98
N LEU A 105 12.41 8.89 1.67
CA LEU A 105 13.27 9.78 2.45
C LEU A 105 13.99 10.78 1.55
N ASP A 106 14.57 10.32 0.44
CA ASP A 106 15.27 11.19 -0.51
C ASP A 106 14.31 12.27 -1.06
N LEU A 107 13.08 11.89 -1.44
CA LEU A 107 12.05 12.83 -1.87
C LEU A 107 11.67 13.83 -0.76
N LEU A 108 11.38 13.34 0.45
CA LEU A 108 10.97 14.19 1.56
C LEU A 108 12.06 15.17 2.00
N THR A 109 13.34 14.79 1.93
CA THR A 109 14.45 15.69 2.27
C THR A 109 14.61 16.87 1.31
N ALA A 110 14.01 16.81 0.12
CA ALA A 110 13.93 17.96 -0.78
C ALA A 110 12.95 19.03 -0.27
N HIS A 111 12.06 18.70 0.66
CA HIS A 111 11.14 19.61 1.31
C HIS A 111 11.72 20.09 2.64
N SER A 112 11.68 21.41 2.89
CA SER A 112 12.31 22.04 4.06
C SER A 112 11.31 22.52 5.12
N ASP A 113 10.03 22.18 4.99
CA ASP A 113 8.99 22.59 5.93
C ASP A 113 8.86 21.63 7.13
N ILE A 114 8.17 22.10 8.17
CA ILE A 114 7.95 21.36 9.43
C ILE A 114 7.07 20.13 9.18
N GLU A 115 6.18 20.21 8.20
CA GLU A 115 5.22 19.17 7.86
C GLU A 115 5.91 17.95 7.20
N ALA A 116 6.91 18.21 6.35
CA ALA A 116 7.80 17.19 5.83
C ALA A 116 8.61 16.50 6.93
N GLN A 117 8.99 17.19 8.00
CA GLN A 117 9.69 16.55 9.13
C GLN A 117 8.83 15.47 9.81
N LEU A 118 7.50 15.69 9.90
CA LEU A 118 6.58 14.68 10.40
C LEU A 118 6.60 13.44 9.51
N ALA A 119 6.47 13.61 8.19
CA ALA A 119 6.53 12.49 7.25
C ALA A 119 7.89 11.76 7.32
N ILE A 120 9.00 12.50 7.39
CA ILE A 120 10.35 11.94 7.55
C ILE A 120 10.44 11.09 8.81
N GLU A 121 9.89 11.56 9.94
CA GLU A 121 9.92 10.79 11.19
C GLU A 121 9.20 9.45 11.01
N TYR A 122 7.99 9.45 10.44
CA TYR A 122 7.23 8.22 10.23
C TYR A 122 7.92 7.26 9.28
N VAL A 123 8.41 7.75 8.13
CA VAL A 123 9.14 6.92 7.15
C VAL A 123 10.43 6.37 7.77
N THR A 124 11.15 7.18 8.56
CA THR A 124 12.37 6.75 9.24
C THR A 124 12.11 5.65 10.27
N ARG A 125 11.01 5.75 11.02
CA ARG A 125 10.69 4.84 12.13
C ARG A 125 9.84 3.64 11.70
N CYS A 126 9.36 3.60 10.46
CA CYS A 126 8.55 2.49 9.99
C CYS A 126 9.30 1.15 10.10
N ARG A 127 8.53 0.10 10.41
CA ARG A 127 8.98 -1.29 10.54
C ARG A 127 8.46 -2.14 9.38
N PHE A 128 7.36 -1.71 8.77
CA PHE A 128 6.81 -2.30 7.56
C PHE A 128 6.04 -1.24 6.76
N ILE A 129 5.88 -1.51 5.47
CA ILE A 129 5.11 -0.67 4.55
C ILE A 129 3.97 -1.53 4.01
N LEU A 130 2.74 -1.08 4.24
CA LEU A 130 1.59 -1.59 3.51
C LEU A 130 1.51 -0.83 2.20
N THR A 131 1.39 -1.53 1.07
CA THR A 131 1.13 -0.92 -0.23
C THR A 131 -0.17 -1.49 -0.78
N THR A 132 -1.06 -0.62 -1.26
CA THR A 132 -2.19 -1.03 -2.09
C THR A 132 -1.94 -0.63 -3.54
N ARG A 133 -2.46 -1.44 -4.46
CA ARG A 133 -2.36 -1.21 -5.90
C ARG A 133 -3.70 -1.47 -6.56
N MET A 134 -4.17 -0.50 -7.34
CA MET A 134 -5.43 -0.53 -8.09
C MET A 134 -5.21 -0.17 -9.55
N ALA A 135 -6.08 -0.68 -10.43
CA ALA A 135 -6.11 -0.28 -11.83
C ALA A 135 -6.86 1.05 -11.98
N GLU A 136 -6.17 2.10 -12.42
CA GLU A 136 -6.73 3.47 -12.54
C GLU A 136 -7.93 3.50 -13.50
N SER A 137 -7.90 2.68 -14.56
CA SER A 137 -8.96 2.61 -15.57
C SER A 137 -10.20 1.83 -15.15
N ASP A 138 -10.17 1.10 -14.03
CA ASP A 138 -11.28 0.26 -13.58
C ASP A 138 -11.81 0.61 -12.18
N VAL A 139 -11.01 1.27 -11.34
CA VAL A 139 -11.41 1.67 -10.00
C VAL A 139 -12.60 2.64 -10.03
N THR A 140 -13.58 2.39 -9.17
CA THR A 140 -14.77 3.22 -8.99
C THR A 140 -14.71 3.97 -7.66
N ASP A 141 -15.64 4.89 -7.40
CA ASP A 141 -15.77 5.57 -6.10
C ASP A 141 -15.84 4.57 -4.93
N GLU A 142 -16.59 3.47 -5.09
CA GLU A 142 -16.63 2.37 -4.11
C GLU A 142 -15.25 1.73 -3.89
N GLY A 143 -14.45 1.59 -4.95
CA GLY A 143 -13.08 1.10 -4.85
C GLY A 143 -12.16 2.06 -4.10
N TYR A 144 -12.32 3.37 -4.30
CA TYR A 144 -11.60 4.40 -3.54
C TYR A 144 -12.02 4.40 -2.06
N ASP A 145 -13.32 4.31 -1.77
CA ASP A 145 -13.82 4.20 -0.40
C ASP A 145 -13.28 2.95 0.29
N PHE A 146 -13.34 1.80 -0.41
CA PHE A 146 -12.81 0.54 0.10
C PHE A 146 -11.31 0.61 0.37
N ASN A 147 -10.53 1.23 -0.53
CA ASN A 147 -9.11 1.50 -0.30
C ASN A 147 -8.89 2.42 0.90
N GLY A 148 -9.70 3.49 1.03
CA GLY A 148 -9.66 4.42 2.16
C GLY A 148 -9.80 3.70 3.50
N TRP A 149 -10.76 2.78 3.62
CA TRP A 149 -10.92 1.97 4.83
C TRP A 149 -9.71 1.05 5.11
N ILE A 150 -9.08 0.50 4.08
CA ILE A 150 -7.82 -0.26 4.25
C ILE A 150 -6.73 0.65 4.83
N LEU A 151 -6.53 1.83 4.25
CA LEU A 151 -5.50 2.77 4.70
C LEU A 151 -5.75 3.23 6.14
N GLU A 152 -7.00 3.59 6.46
CA GLU A 152 -7.42 3.99 7.81
C GLU A 152 -7.12 2.90 8.84
N PHE A 153 -7.45 1.63 8.52
CA PHE A 153 -7.14 0.52 9.42
C PHE A 153 -5.66 0.47 9.79
N TYR A 154 -4.75 0.61 8.83
CA TYR A 154 -3.32 0.57 9.12
C TYR A 154 -2.81 1.86 9.76
N GLN A 155 -3.37 2.99 9.42
CA GLN A 155 -3.07 4.26 10.07
C GLN A 155 -3.38 4.20 11.57
N GLU A 156 -4.61 3.80 11.92
CA GLU A 156 -5.05 3.70 13.32
C GLU A 156 -4.38 2.53 14.06
N GLN A 157 -4.40 1.33 13.47
CA GLN A 157 -3.94 0.14 14.17
C GLN A 157 -2.42 0.04 14.22
N CYS A 158 -1.68 0.72 13.34
CA CYS A 158 -0.23 0.54 13.22
C CYS A 158 0.57 1.83 13.40
N ASN A 159 -0.07 2.91 13.84
CA ASN A 159 0.52 4.25 13.92
C ASN A 159 1.20 4.62 12.59
N GLY A 160 0.42 4.50 11.52
CA GLY A 160 0.89 4.66 10.15
C GLY A 160 0.74 6.09 9.65
N ILE A 161 1.57 6.47 8.67
CA ILE A 161 1.33 7.66 7.84
C ILE A 161 1.00 7.23 6.42
N VAL A 162 0.02 7.89 5.81
CA VAL A 162 -0.47 7.56 4.47
C VAL A 162 0.29 8.38 3.43
N GLN A 163 0.66 7.72 2.33
CA GLN A 163 1.16 8.35 1.12
C GLN A 163 0.32 7.90 -0.08
N ILE A 164 -0.04 8.84 -0.93
CA ILE A 164 -0.79 8.58 -2.18
C ILE A 164 0.06 9.09 -3.34
N ASP A 165 0.31 8.23 -4.33
CA ASP A 165 1.09 8.62 -5.50
C ASP A 165 0.43 9.79 -6.25
N LYS A 166 1.27 10.69 -6.76
CA LYS A 166 0.86 11.94 -7.43
C LYS A 166 0.08 12.94 -6.55
N GLN A 167 -0.06 12.68 -5.25
CA GLN A 167 -0.69 13.60 -4.30
C GLN A 167 0.27 13.96 -3.17
N GLY A 168 0.72 12.98 -2.39
CA GLY A 168 1.71 13.18 -1.33
C GLY A 168 1.34 12.52 0.00
N PHE A 169 1.77 13.12 1.12
CA PHE A 169 1.62 12.55 2.46
C PHE A 169 0.48 13.20 3.24
N TYR A 170 -0.25 12.38 3.99
CA TYR A 170 -1.39 12.79 4.81
C TYR A 170 -1.12 12.56 6.28
N SER A 171 -1.54 13.52 7.11
CA SER A 171 -1.50 13.40 8.56
C SER A 171 -2.44 12.29 9.07
N PRO A 172 -2.27 11.83 10.32
CA PRO A 172 -3.26 10.99 11.01
C PRO A 172 -4.68 11.57 11.05
N GLN A 173 -4.83 12.88 10.86
CA GLN A 173 -6.12 13.58 10.84
C GLN A 173 -6.75 13.63 9.44
N GLY A 174 -6.02 13.18 8.41
CA GLY A 174 -6.48 13.19 7.01
C GLY A 174 -6.12 14.46 6.24
N ASP A 175 -5.32 15.36 6.82
CA ASP A 175 -4.87 16.59 6.14
C ASP A 175 -3.64 16.31 5.27
N LEU A 176 -3.60 16.86 4.05
CA LEU A 176 -2.39 16.81 3.22
C LEU A 176 -1.29 17.66 3.87
N ILE A 177 -0.18 17.02 4.23
CA ILE A 177 0.95 17.67 4.92
C ILE A 177 2.18 17.83 4.02
N VAL A 178 2.31 17.04 2.95
CA VAL A 178 3.35 17.23 1.93
C VAL A 178 2.72 17.02 0.58
N ASP A 179 2.70 18.05 -0.26
CA ASP A 179 2.25 17.96 -1.64
C ASP A 179 3.39 17.49 -2.54
N MET A 180 3.15 16.40 -3.27
CA MET A 180 4.08 15.77 -4.21
C MET A 180 3.53 15.72 -5.64
N SER A 181 2.42 16.41 -5.91
CA SER A 181 1.78 16.44 -7.23
C SER A 181 2.66 17.06 -8.32
N ALA A 182 3.54 18.00 -7.94
CA ALA A 182 4.47 18.66 -8.85
C ALA A 182 5.79 17.91 -9.09
N ALA A 183 6.13 16.90 -8.26
CA ALA A 183 7.43 16.22 -8.30
C ALA A 183 7.56 15.18 -9.43
N VAL A 184 6.54 15.02 -10.28
CA VAL A 184 6.49 14.02 -11.37
C VAL A 184 6.87 14.62 -12.73
N GLU A 185 7.09 15.95 -12.83
CA GLU A 185 7.67 16.57 -14.02
C GLU A 185 9.18 16.79 -13.86
N GLY A 186 9.95 15.70 -13.98
CA GLY A 186 11.43 15.73 -13.95
C GLY A 186 12.07 14.58 -14.70
#